data_AF-A0A0F9FN57-F1
#
_entry.id   AF-A0A0F9FN57-F1
#
_cell.length_a   1.000
_cell.length_b   1.000
_cell.length_c   1.000
_cell.angle_alpha   90.00
_cell.angle_beta   90.00
_cell.angle_gamma   90.00
#
_symmetry.space_group_name_H-M   'P 1'
#
loop_
_entity.id
_entity.type
_entity.pdbx_description
1 polymer ?
#
loop_
_entity_poly.entity_id
_entity_poly.type
_entity_poly.pdbx_seq_one_letter_code
_entity_poly.pdbx_strand_id
1 'polypeptide(L)'
;MSNNLILDLIIQHLPTKKKTNASGGWYICCKMCTSRGQSRNDTRFRGGFTPKPDGSFLYHCHNCGFATRHSTNGRVSKNLMNFMVAIGIDSKQIPIALRLLPSDQKLETVIDIDVPEVAIDFDEIKLPRQIHTFDYWVEGDEIPEMFLKAFEYLASRGEAVFNGWNYYWSDDIKFSMNQRIVIPFYHNGKIVGYTARRFTDNEKLSKV
;
A
#
# COMPACT_ATOMS: atom_id res chain seq x y z
N MET A 1 -11.45 -13.42 36.99
CA MET A 1 -10.67 -12.38 36.30
C MET A 1 -10.95 -12.54 34.83
N SER A 2 -11.61 -11.57 34.21
CA SER A 2 -11.87 -11.55 32.76
C SER A 2 -10.52 -11.54 32.04
N ASN A 3 -10.25 -12.60 31.26
CA ASN A 3 -8.98 -12.81 30.59
C ASN A 3 -8.92 -11.91 29.34
N ASN A 4 -8.31 -10.72 29.44
CA ASN A 4 -8.33 -9.71 28.38
C ASN A 4 -7.10 -9.83 27.47
N LEU A 5 -7.02 -10.96 26.75
CA LEU A 5 -5.86 -11.40 25.97
C LEU A 5 -5.26 -10.32 25.05
N ILE A 6 -6.11 -9.52 24.39
CA ILE A 6 -5.67 -8.44 23.49
C ILE A 6 -5.02 -7.27 24.25
N LEU A 7 -5.63 -6.85 25.36
CA LEU A 7 -5.12 -5.74 26.15
C LEU A 7 -3.76 -6.11 26.76
N ASP A 8 -3.65 -7.32 27.31
CA ASP A 8 -2.42 -7.84 27.91
C ASP A 8 -1.29 -7.93 26.87
N LEU A 9 -1.59 -8.49 25.69
CA LEU A 9 -0.64 -8.58 24.59
C LEU A 9 -0.12 -7.20 24.16
N ILE A 10 -1.00 -6.20 24.07
CA ILE A 10 -0.61 -4.83 23.73
C ILE A 10 0.25 -4.24 24.83
N ILE A 11 -0.15 -4.34 26.10
CA ILE A 11 0.58 -3.78 27.23
C ILE A 11 2.01 -4.33 27.31
N GLN A 12 2.20 -5.62 27.01
CA GLN A 12 3.51 -6.27 26.92
C GLN A 12 4.42 -5.68 25.84
N HIS A 13 3.84 -5.23 24.72
CA HIS A 13 4.56 -4.67 23.57
C HIS A 13 4.61 -3.13 23.57
N LEU A 14 3.91 -2.47 24.50
CA LEU A 14 4.00 -1.02 24.61
C LEU A 14 5.43 -0.59 24.98
N PRO A 15 5.90 0.58 24.50
CA PRO A 15 7.22 1.11 24.86
C PRO A 15 7.45 1.15 26.38
N THR A 16 8.63 0.73 26.84
CA THR A 16 8.97 0.68 28.27
C THR A 16 8.87 2.04 28.96
N LYS A 17 9.26 3.11 28.25
CA LYS A 17 9.15 4.48 28.76
C LYS A 17 7.71 4.96 28.59
N LYS A 18 7.05 5.26 29.70
CA LYS A 18 5.65 5.71 29.78
C LYS A 18 5.53 6.87 30.78
N LYS A 19 4.63 7.83 30.54
CA LYS A 19 4.23 8.84 31.54
C LYS A 19 2.78 8.64 31.91
N THR A 20 2.43 8.63 33.19
CA THR A 20 1.03 8.46 33.61
C THR A 20 0.17 9.65 33.18
N ASN A 21 -1.05 9.39 32.71
CA ASN A 21 -2.03 10.43 32.38
C ASN A 21 -3.04 10.58 33.53
N ALA A 22 -3.77 11.71 33.58
CA ALA A 22 -4.75 11.99 34.62
C ALA A 22 -5.99 11.07 34.59
N SER A 23 -6.21 10.36 33.48
CA SER A 23 -7.37 9.49 33.24
C SER A 23 -7.07 8.00 33.56
N GLY A 24 -5.97 7.70 34.25
CA GLY A 24 -5.61 6.33 34.64
C GLY A 24 -4.89 5.51 33.56
N GLY A 25 -4.40 6.15 32.51
CA GLY A 25 -3.62 5.55 31.43
C GLY A 25 -2.19 6.10 31.32
N TRP A 26 -1.60 5.99 30.14
CA TRP A 26 -0.22 6.37 29.86
C TRP A 26 -0.07 7.15 28.57
N TYR A 27 0.82 8.13 28.59
CA TYR A 27 1.43 8.75 27.44
C TYR A 27 2.69 7.98 27.02
N ILE A 28 2.72 7.56 25.76
CA ILE A 28 3.79 6.78 25.13
C ILE A 28 4.28 7.46 23.85
N CYS A 29 5.50 7.11 23.44
CA CYS A 29 6.02 7.50 22.13
C CYS A 29 5.25 6.80 21.00
N CYS A 30 4.56 7.57 20.17
CA CYS A 30 3.79 7.03 19.06
C CYS A 30 4.67 6.47 17.92
N LYS A 31 4.47 5.20 17.59
CA LYS A 31 5.13 4.48 16.49
C LYS A 31 4.42 4.64 15.13
N MET A 32 3.23 5.25 15.10
CA MET A 32 2.43 5.46 13.88
C MET A 32 2.71 6.79 13.19
N CYS A 33 3.58 7.65 13.75
CA CYS A 33 3.81 8.98 13.20
C CYS A 33 4.42 8.94 11.79
N THR A 34 5.42 8.08 11.55
CA THR A 34 6.08 7.99 10.23
C THR A 34 5.15 7.45 9.15
N SER A 35 4.34 6.43 9.46
CA SER A 35 3.32 5.90 8.53
C SER A 35 2.17 6.89 8.27
N ARG A 36 2.13 8.00 9.02
CA ARG A 36 1.15 9.09 8.88
C ARG A 36 1.82 10.40 8.42
N GLY A 37 2.95 10.33 7.73
CA GLY A 37 3.57 11.47 7.05
C GLY A 37 4.46 12.36 7.92
N GLN A 38 4.76 11.96 9.16
CA GLN A 38 5.73 12.67 9.97
C GLN A 38 7.15 12.23 9.61
N SER A 39 8.11 13.16 9.58
CA SER A 39 9.51 12.87 9.22
C SER A 39 10.21 11.89 10.16
N ARG A 40 9.73 11.76 11.40
CA ARG A 40 10.27 10.84 12.41
C ARG A 40 9.19 10.34 13.36
N ASN A 41 9.52 9.26 14.05
CA ASN A 41 8.69 8.74 15.13
C ASN A 41 8.62 9.73 16.30
N ASP A 42 7.53 9.65 17.05
CA ASP A 42 7.33 10.53 18.19
C ASP A 42 8.32 10.21 19.32
N THR A 43 8.89 11.26 19.90
CA THR A 43 9.80 11.19 21.06
C THR A 43 9.27 11.98 22.26
N ARG A 44 8.11 12.63 22.13
CA ARG A 44 7.56 13.56 23.13
C ARG A 44 6.41 12.99 23.94
N PHE A 45 6.17 11.68 23.85
CA PHE A 45 5.08 11.00 24.57
C PHE A 45 3.70 11.58 24.23
N ARG A 46 3.38 11.70 22.93
CA ARG A 46 2.10 12.27 22.46
C ARG A 46 1.04 11.23 22.14
N GLY A 47 1.35 9.94 22.28
CA GLY A 47 0.37 8.86 22.18
C GLY A 47 -0.28 8.59 23.53
N GLY A 48 -1.52 9.02 23.74
CA GLY A 48 -2.29 8.68 24.93
C GLY A 48 -2.93 7.30 24.77
N PHE A 49 -2.62 6.38 25.69
CA PHE A 49 -3.21 5.05 25.81
C PHE A 49 -3.98 4.96 27.13
N THR A 50 -5.27 4.65 27.08
CA THR A 50 -6.13 4.58 28.25
C THR A 50 -6.77 3.20 28.32
N PRO A 51 -6.24 2.27 29.16
CA PRO A 51 -6.90 1.00 29.43
C PRO A 51 -8.13 1.23 30.30
N LYS A 52 -9.13 0.35 30.19
CA LYS A 52 -10.31 0.36 31.05
C LYS A 52 -10.43 -0.95 31.83
N PRO A 53 -11.14 -0.94 32.98
CA PRO A 53 -11.29 -2.14 33.82
C PRO A 53 -12.00 -3.31 33.11
N ASP A 54 -12.84 -3.01 32.12
CA ASP A 54 -13.57 -4.00 31.33
C ASP A 54 -12.70 -4.70 30.28
N GLY A 55 -11.43 -4.32 30.11
CA GLY A 55 -10.54 -4.87 29.07
C GLY A 55 -10.56 -4.09 27.75
N SER A 56 -11.43 -3.09 27.63
CA SER A 56 -11.42 -2.17 26.51
C SER A 56 -10.27 -1.15 26.66
N PHE A 57 -9.89 -0.49 25.57
CA PHE A 57 -8.95 0.62 25.65
C PHE A 57 -9.14 1.60 24.51
N LEU A 58 -8.61 2.80 24.70
CA LEU A 58 -8.52 3.84 23.70
C LEU A 58 -7.07 4.27 23.51
N TYR A 59 -6.68 4.54 22.27
CA TYR A 59 -5.40 5.12 21.92
C TYR A 59 -5.59 6.30 20.99
N HIS A 60 -4.92 7.41 21.26
CA HIS A 60 -4.94 8.61 20.43
C HIS A 60 -3.56 9.29 20.41
N CYS A 61 -3.03 9.61 19.23
CA CYS A 61 -1.80 10.37 19.07
C CYS A 61 -2.09 11.84 18.76
N HIS A 62 -1.70 12.73 19.67
CA HIS A 62 -1.84 14.18 19.51
C HIS A 62 -0.84 14.81 18.51
N ASN A 63 -0.01 14.01 17.83
CA ASN A 63 0.89 14.50 16.77
C ASN A 63 0.35 14.21 15.36
N CYS A 64 0.15 12.93 15.05
CA CYS A 64 -0.27 12.49 13.73
C CYS A 64 -1.77 12.23 13.61
N GLY A 65 -2.55 12.43 14.68
CA GLY A 65 -3.99 12.18 14.71
C GLY A 65 -4.38 10.71 14.64
N PHE A 66 -3.43 9.77 14.70
CA PHE A 66 -3.75 8.35 14.71
C PHE A 66 -4.58 8.00 15.96
N ALA A 67 -5.71 7.34 15.75
CA ALA A 67 -6.59 6.88 16.82
C ALA A 67 -7.01 5.44 16.57
N THR A 68 -7.10 4.66 17.64
CA THR A 68 -7.70 3.31 17.62
C THR A 68 -8.35 3.01 18.96
N ARG A 69 -9.31 2.09 18.96
CA ARG A 69 -9.96 1.59 20.17
C ARG A 69 -10.18 0.10 20.06
N HIS A 70 -10.27 -0.56 21.20
CA HIS A 70 -10.72 -1.93 21.34
C HIS A 70 -11.87 -1.97 22.33
N SER A 71 -12.92 -2.71 21.99
CA SER A 71 -14.01 -3.07 22.91
C SER A 71 -14.04 -4.58 23.01
N THR A 72 -14.27 -5.12 24.21
CA THR A 72 -14.27 -6.58 24.45
C THR A 72 -15.31 -7.34 23.64
N ASN A 73 -16.40 -6.69 23.24
CA ASN A 73 -17.45 -7.30 22.40
C ASN A 73 -17.40 -6.84 20.93
N GLY A 74 -16.34 -6.15 20.49
CA GLY A 74 -16.32 -5.52 19.17
C GLY A 74 -15.16 -5.96 18.29
N ARG A 75 -15.33 -5.73 16.99
CA ARG A 75 -14.35 -6.08 15.95
C ARG A 75 -12.99 -5.41 16.18
N VAL A 76 -11.92 -6.16 15.91
CA VAL A 76 -10.57 -5.61 15.84
C VAL A 76 -10.41 -4.86 14.52
N SER A 77 -10.32 -3.53 14.62
CA SER A 77 -10.21 -2.66 13.45
C SER A 77 -8.87 -2.82 12.72
N LYS A 78 -8.84 -2.48 11.43
CA LYS A 78 -7.59 -2.38 10.65
C LYS A 78 -6.56 -1.43 11.28
N ASN A 79 -7.03 -0.33 11.86
CA ASN A 79 -6.14 0.58 12.60
C ASN A 79 -5.54 -0.11 13.84
N LEU A 80 -6.31 -0.91 14.57
CA LEU A 80 -5.79 -1.68 15.69
C LEU A 80 -4.73 -2.70 15.24
N MET A 81 -4.97 -3.44 14.15
CA MET A 81 -3.97 -4.36 13.60
C MET A 81 -2.67 -3.62 13.21
N ASN A 82 -2.79 -2.49 12.52
CA ASN A 82 -1.63 -1.66 12.15
C ASN A 82 -0.89 -1.15 13.38
N PHE A 83 -1.61 -0.79 14.44
CA PHE A 83 -1.01 -0.37 15.70
C PHE A 83 -0.25 -1.52 16.39
N MET A 84 -0.83 -2.72 16.44
CA MET A 84 -0.19 -3.92 16.99
C MET A 84 1.13 -4.22 16.28
N VAL A 85 1.13 -4.20 14.95
CA VAL A 85 2.35 -4.38 14.15
C VAL A 85 3.38 -3.28 14.45
N ALA A 86 2.94 -2.01 14.54
CA ALA A 86 3.84 -0.89 14.79
C ALA A 86 4.50 -0.89 16.19
N ILE A 87 3.87 -1.51 17.18
CA ILE A 87 4.47 -1.73 18.50
C ILE A 87 5.29 -3.02 18.59
N GLY A 88 5.41 -3.78 17.49
CA GLY A 88 6.30 -4.94 17.37
C GLY A 88 5.64 -6.29 17.61
N ILE A 89 4.31 -6.37 17.60
CA ILE A 89 3.60 -7.67 17.63
C ILE A 89 3.74 -8.30 16.24
N ASP A 90 4.15 -9.57 16.17
CA ASP A 90 4.26 -10.28 14.90
C ASP A 90 2.88 -10.41 14.26
N SER A 91 2.79 -10.04 12.98
CA SER A 91 1.63 -10.28 12.12
C SER A 91 1.04 -11.69 12.20
N LYS A 92 1.85 -12.72 12.48
CA LYS A 92 1.40 -14.12 12.66
C LYS A 92 0.73 -14.37 14.00
N GLN A 93 1.07 -13.60 15.04
CA GLN A 93 0.47 -13.72 16.38
C GLN A 93 -0.91 -13.06 16.45
N ILE A 94 -1.17 -12.05 15.60
CA ILE A 94 -2.45 -11.33 15.57
C ILE A 94 -3.63 -12.27 15.23
N PRO A 95 -3.61 -13.07 14.14
CA PRO A 95 -4.68 -14.05 13.85
C PRO A 95 -4.86 -15.09 14.95
N ILE A 96 -3.78 -15.50 15.61
CA ILE A 96 -3.83 -16.49 16.69
C ILE A 96 -4.53 -15.89 17.92
N ALA A 97 -4.15 -14.68 18.33
CA ALA A 97 -4.79 -13.97 19.44
C ALA A 97 -6.29 -13.73 19.18
N LEU A 98 -6.67 -13.40 17.94
CA LEU A 98 -8.06 -13.23 17.52
C LEU A 98 -8.85 -14.55 17.60
N ARG A 99 -8.27 -15.68 17.17
CA ARG A 99 -8.91 -17.00 17.22
C ARG A 99 -9.14 -17.54 18.63
N LEU A 100 -8.38 -17.05 19.61
CA LEU A 100 -8.47 -17.43 21.01
C LEU A 100 -9.54 -16.66 21.81
N LEU A 101 -10.16 -15.62 21.23
CA LEU A 101 -11.28 -14.90 21.85
C LEU A 101 -12.50 -15.85 22.02
N PRO A 102 -13.35 -15.70 23.05
CA PRO A 102 -14.58 -16.48 23.22
C PRO A 102 -15.50 -16.43 21.99
N SER A 103 -16.23 -17.52 21.69
CA SER A 103 -17.06 -17.66 20.47
C SER A 103 -18.13 -16.57 20.30
N ASP A 104 -18.63 -16.04 21.41
CA ASP A 104 -19.56 -14.93 21.53
C ASP A 104 -18.92 -13.58 21.18
N GLN A 105 -17.59 -13.47 21.29
CA GLN A 105 -16.77 -12.40 20.70
C GLN A 105 -16.30 -12.75 19.28
N LYS A 106 -16.33 -14.03 18.89
CA LYS A 106 -15.99 -14.49 17.54
C LYS A 106 -17.09 -14.28 16.51
N LEU A 107 -18.36 -14.12 16.94
CA LEU A 107 -19.53 -13.99 16.06
C LEU A 107 -19.43 -12.81 15.07
N GLU A 108 -18.52 -11.86 15.31
CA GLU A 108 -18.20 -10.78 14.37
C GLU A 108 -16.75 -10.81 13.84
N THR A 109 -15.97 -11.84 14.19
CA THR A 109 -14.67 -12.16 13.58
C THR A 109 -14.81 -13.06 12.36
N VAL A 110 -15.91 -12.93 11.61
CA VAL A 110 -15.77 -13.18 10.18
C VAL A 110 -14.90 -12.05 9.70
N ILE A 111 -13.69 -12.40 9.26
CA ILE A 111 -12.91 -11.56 8.36
C ILE A 111 -13.71 -11.55 7.05
N ASP A 112 -14.93 -11.02 7.07
CA ASP A 112 -15.45 -10.30 5.94
C ASP A 112 -14.67 -9.00 6.02
N ILE A 113 -13.48 -9.05 5.44
CA ILE A 113 -13.06 -7.93 4.64
C ILE A 113 -14.15 -7.83 3.55
N ASP A 114 -15.30 -7.28 3.93
CA ASP A 114 -16.04 -6.39 3.06
C ASP A 114 -15.14 -5.13 3.00
N VAL A 115 -13.93 -5.29 2.42
CA VAL A 115 -13.57 -4.41 1.32
C VAL A 115 -14.81 -4.62 0.49
N PRO A 116 -15.75 -3.65 0.41
CA PRO A 116 -16.71 -3.75 -0.66
C PRO A 116 -15.83 -4.15 -1.85
N GLU A 117 -16.12 -5.27 -2.49
CA GLU A 117 -15.84 -5.33 -3.90
C GLU A 117 -16.64 -4.14 -4.44
N VAL A 118 -16.09 -2.93 -4.28
CA VAL A 118 -16.00 -2.00 -5.35
C VAL A 118 -15.39 -2.90 -6.39
N ALA A 119 -16.24 -3.56 -7.15
CA ALA A 119 -15.93 -3.91 -8.50
C ALA A 119 -15.47 -2.57 -9.05
N ILE A 120 -14.15 -2.33 -8.95
CA ILE A 120 -13.53 -1.17 -9.56
C ILE A 120 -13.57 -1.56 -11.02
N ASP A 121 -14.74 -1.37 -11.62
CA ASP A 121 -14.93 -1.53 -13.04
C ASP A 121 -14.28 -0.29 -13.62
N PHE A 122 -13.03 -0.45 -14.03
CA PHE A 122 -12.35 0.58 -14.78
C PHE A 122 -12.92 0.57 -16.19
N ASP A 123 -13.28 1.74 -16.68
CA ASP A 123 -13.68 1.89 -18.08
C ASP A 123 -12.56 1.40 -19.00
N GLU A 124 -12.95 0.66 -20.04
CA GLU A 124 -12.01 0.20 -21.05
C GLU A 124 -11.46 1.39 -21.84
N ILE A 125 -10.13 1.49 -21.90
CA ILE A 125 -9.44 2.56 -22.62
C ILE A 125 -8.90 1.99 -23.92
N LYS A 126 -9.20 2.67 -25.02
CA LYS A 126 -8.57 2.38 -26.31
C LYS A 126 -7.12 2.80 -26.28
N LEU A 127 -6.23 1.88 -26.64
CA LEU A 127 -4.83 2.23 -26.79
C LEU A 127 -4.62 3.27 -27.91
N PRO A 128 -3.49 4.00 -27.88
CA PRO A 128 -3.10 4.89 -28.97
C PRO A 128 -3.06 4.19 -30.33
N ARG A 129 -3.16 4.97 -31.41
CA ARG A 129 -3.18 4.43 -32.78
C ARG A 129 -1.90 3.65 -33.09
N GLN A 130 -2.04 2.60 -33.92
CA GLN A 130 -0.92 1.82 -34.45
C GLN A 130 0.04 1.29 -33.37
N ILE A 131 -0.51 0.90 -32.22
CA ILE A 131 0.29 0.31 -31.17
C ILE A 131 0.28 -1.20 -31.32
N HIS A 132 1.47 -1.80 -31.33
CA HIS A 132 1.65 -3.23 -31.49
C HIS A 132 2.72 -3.74 -30.52
N THR A 133 2.73 -5.06 -30.31
CA THR A 133 3.75 -5.73 -29.51
C THR A 133 5.11 -5.60 -30.19
N PHE A 134 6.19 -5.78 -29.41
CA PHE A 134 7.54 -5.80 -29.98
C PHE A 134 7.71 -6.91 -31.04
N ASP A 135 7.11 -8.09 -30.82
CA ASP A 135 7.17 -9.20 -31.77
C ASP A 135 6.62 -8.81 -33.15
N TYR A 136 5.49 -8.10 -33.19
CA TYR A 136 4.91 -7.59 -34.44
C TYR A 136 5.89 -6.73 -35.24
N TRP A 137 6.65 -5.87 -34.56
CA TRP A 137 7.62 -4.98 -35.19
C TRP A 137 8.90 -5.69 -35.62
N VAL A 138 9.28 -6.77 -34.91
CA VAL A 138 10.43 -7.61 -35.26
C VAL A 138 10.12 -8.52 -36.45
N GLU A 139 8.87 -9.00 -36.55
CA GLU A 139 8.40 -9.85 -37.65
C GLU A 139 8.06 -9.07 -38.93
N GLY A 140 8.02 -7.74 -38.86
CA GLY A 140 7.73 -6.87 -40.01
C GLY A 140 8.87 -6.81 -41.03
N ASP A 141 8.52 -6.56 -42.30
CA ASP A 141 9.49 -6.46 -43.40
C ASP A 141 10.46 -5.26 -43.25
N GLU A 142 9.98 -4.17 -42.64
CA GLU A 142 10.76 -2.95 -42.37
C GLU A 142 10.73 -2.61 -40.88
N ILE A 143 11.91 -2.60 -40.26
CA ILE A 143 12.07 -2.26 -38.85
C ILE A 143 12.33 -0.74 -38.72
N PRO A 144 11.44 0.03 -38.07
CA PRO A 144 11.64 1.47 -37.93
C PRO A 144 12.88 1.80 -37.08
N GLU A 145 13.65 2.81 -37.47
CA GLU A 145 14.85 3.24 -36.73
C GLU A 145 14.52 3.61 -35.27
N MET A 146 13.37 4.25 -35.05
CA MET A 146 12.90 4.62 -33.71
C MET A 146 12.52 3.41 -32.85
N PHE A 147 12.04 2.32 -33.47
CA PHE A 147 11.80 1.07 -32.77
C PHE A 147 13.11 0.41 -32.34
N LEU A 148 14.13 0.42 -33.21
CA LEU A 148 15.46 -0.08 -32.86
C LEU A 148 16.04 0.64 -31.64
N LYS A 149 15.90 1.97 -31.58
CA LYS A 149 16.28 2.76 -30.38
C LYS A 149 15.50 2.38 -29.13
N ALA A 150 14.22 2.04 -29.27
CA ALA A 150 13.39 1.55 -28.16
C ALA A 150 13.89 0.19 -27.65
N PHE A 151 14.26 -0.70 -28.58
CA PHE A 151 14.81 -2.02 -28.29
C PHE A 151 16.17 -1.93 -27.59
N GLU A 152 17.09 -1.12 -28.12
CA GLU A 152 18.39 -0.84 -27.51
C GLU A 152 18.24 -0.24 -26.10
N TYR A 153 17.29 0.68 -25.93
CA TYR A 153 16.98 1.24 -24.62
C TYR A 153 16.59 0.14 -23.63
N LEU A 154 15.65 -0.74 -23.97
CA LEU A 154 15.27 -1.84 -23.07
C LEU A 154 16.44 -2.79 -22.78
N ALA A 155 17.23 -3.15 -23.80
CA ALA A 155 18.40 -4.01 -23.64
C ALA A 155 19.42 -3.39 -22.67
N SER A 156 19.68 -2.09 -22.78
CA SER A 156 20.58 -1.35 -21.87
C SER A 156 20.11 -1.32 -20.40
N ARG A 157 18.83 -1.60 -20.12
CA ARG A 157 18.27 -1.64 -18.76
C ARG A 157 18.48 -3.00 -18.07
N GLY A 158 18.98 -3.99 -18.81
CA GLY A 158 19.28 -5.33 -18.31
C GLY A 158 18.22 -6.37 -18.64
N GLU A 159 18.65 -7.63 -18.68
CA GLU A 159 17.87 -8.79 -19.13
C GLU A 159 16.55 -8.99 -18.35
N ALA A 160 16.59 -8.76 -17.03
CA ALA A 160 15.40 -8.87 -16.18
C ALA A 160 14.32 -7.84 -16.52
N VAL A 161 14.71 -6.67 -17.04
CA VAL A 161 13.76 -5.66 -17.51
C VAL A 161 13.28 -6.04 -18.91
N PHE A 162 14.22 -6.35 -19.81
CA PHE A 162 13.92 -6.70 -21.19
C PHE A 162 12.89 -7.85 -21.33
N ASN A 163 13.01 -8.90 -20.52
CA ASN A 163 12.09 -10.05 -20.53
C ASN A 163 10.94 -9.94 -19.51
N GLY A 164 10.85 -8.83 -18.78
CA GLY A 164 9.93 -8.72 -17.63
C GLY A 164 8.47 -8.46 -17.99
N TRP A 165 8.20 -7.88 -19.17
CA TRP A 165 6.86 -7.42 -19.55
C TRP A 165 6.63 -7.55 -21.07
N ASN A 166 5.35 -7.64 -21.45
CA ASN A 166 4.95 -7.50 -22.85
C ASN A 166 4.99 -6.02 -23.24
N TYR A 167 6.08 -5.62 -23.87
CA TYR A 167 6.27 -4.25 -24.33
C TYR A 167 5.54 -3.97 -25.63
N TYR A 168 5.02 -2.75 -25.73
CA TYR A 168 4.34 -2.23 -26.91
C TYR A 168 5.04 -0.98 -27.42
N TRP A 169 4.99 -0.79 -28.73
CA TRP A 169 5.50 0.40 -29.41
C TRP A 169 4.58 0.80 -30.56
N SER A 170 4.63 2.06 -30.95
CA SER A 170 3.82 2.65 -32.02
C SER A 170 4.70 3.58 -32.85
N ASP A 171 4.49 3.62 -34.15
CA ASP A 171 5.13 4.56 -35.07
C ASP A 171 4.47 5.95 -35.07
N ASP A 172 3.38 6.14 -34.33
CA ASP A 172 2.63 7.40 -34.29
C ASP A 172 3.45 8.53 -33.65
N ILE A 173 3.63 9.61 -34.40
CA ILE A 173 4.36 10.81 -33.97
C ILE A 173 3.50 11.65 -33.02
N LYS A 174 2.18 11.47 -33.02
CA LYS A 174 1.26 12.21 -32.15
C LYS A 174 1.64 11.98 -30.68
N PHE A 175 1.76 13.08 -29.92
CA PHE A 175 2.23 13.07 -28.53
C PHE A 175 3.61 12.39 -28.30
N SER A 176 4.40 12.27 -29.38
CA SER A 176 5.71 11.60 -29.39
C SER A 176 5.62 10.14 -28.93
N MET A 177 4.57 9.42 -29.36
CA MET A 177 4.39 8.00 -29.02
C MET A 177 5.48 7.11 -29.62
N ASN A 178 5.98 7.46 -30.81
CA ASN A 178 7.15 6.85 -31.44
C ASN A 178 8.45 6.96 -30.63
N GLN A 179 8.52 7.85 -29.64
CA GLN A 179 9.65 8.01 -28.72
C GLN A 179 9.40 7.36 -27.36
N ARG A 180 8.33 6.55 -27.23
CA ARG A 180 7.89 5.96 -25.96
C ARG A 180 7.69 4.45 -26.08
N ILE A 181 8.07 3.75 -25.03
CA ILE A 181 7.72 2.35 -24.81
C ILE A 181 6.47 2.31 -23.95
N VAL A 182 5.51 1.48 -24.34
CA VAL A 182 4.20 1.41 -23.71
C VAL A 182 4.02 0.08 -22.99
N ILE A 183 3.42 0.14 -21.80
CA ILE A 183 3.02 -1.03 -21.02
C ILE A 183 1.53 -0.87 -20.70
N PRO A 184 0.63 -1.69 -21.30
CA PRO A 184 -0.78 -1.66 -20.99
C PRO A 184 -1.07 -2.29 -19.62
N PHE A 185 -2.09 -1.78 -18.96
CA PHE A 185 -2.63 -2.32 -17.72
C PHE A 185 -3.91 -3.11 -18.02
N TYR A 186 -3.96 -4.34 -17.54
CA TYR A 186 -5.10 -5.22 -17.74
C TYR A 186 -5.89 -5.38 -16.45
N HIS A 187 -7.22 -5.30 -16.56
CA HIS A 187 -8.14 -5.69 -15.50
C HIS A 187 -9.29 -6.49 -16.13
N ASN A 188 -9.58 -7.68 -15.60
CA ASN A 188 -10.60 -8.59 -16.14
C ASN A 188 -10.49 -8.85 -17.66
N GLY A 189 -9.25 -8.94 -18.17
CA GLY A 189 -8.99 -9.15 -19.61
C GLY A 189 -9.18 -7.91 -20.50
N LYS A 190 -9.64 -6.78 -19.95
CA LYS A 190 -9.76 -5.49 -20.66
C LYS A 190 -8.55 -4.61 -20.39
N ILE A 191 -8.22 -3.75 -21.35
CA ILE A 191 -7.19 -2.72 -21.16
C ILE A 191 -7.83 -1.53 -20.47
N VAL A 192 -7.31 -1.19 -19.29
CA VAL A 192 -7.88 -0.15 -18.42
C VAL A 192 -6.96 1.06 -18.27
N GLY A 193 -5.83 1.04 -18.97
CA GLY A 193 -4.86 2.11 -18.98
C GLY A 193 -3.54 1.65 -19.57
N TYR A 194 -2.59 2.57 -19.64
CA TYR A 194 -1.23 2.27 -20.07
C TYR A 194 -0.27 3.28 -19.45
N THR A 195 0.99 2.88 -19.29
CA THR A 195 2.10 3.81 -19.06
C THR A 195 2.96 3.90 -20.30
N ALA A 196 3.47 5.10 -20.60
CA ALA A 196 4.30 5.35 -21.78
C ALA A 196 5.60 6.05 -21.38
N ARG A 197 6.69 5.29 -21.30
CA ARG A 197 8.00 5.78 -20.90
C ARG A 197 8.77 6.28 -22.11
N ARG A 198 9.15 7.56 -22.11
CA ARG A 198 10.03 8.12 -23.15
C ARG A 198 11.45 7.55 -22.99
N PHE A 199 12.04 7.10 -24.10
CA PHE A 199 13.40 6.55 -24.15
C PHE A 199 14.43 7.50 -24.79
N THR A 200 13.99 8.55 -25.48
CA THR A 200 14.87 9.61 -26.00
C THR A 200 15.19 10.64 -24.92
N ASP A 201 16.43 11.10 -24.85
CA ASP A 201 16.86 12.16 -23.92
C ASP A 201 16.13 13.49 -24.17
N ASN A 202 15.96 14.26 -23.08
CA ASN A 202 15.45 15.62 -23.17
C ASN A 202 16.56 16.54 -23.69
N GLU A 203 16.54 16.92 -24.97
CA GLU A 203 16.83 18.32 -25.24
C GLU A 203 15.78 19.12 -24.48
N LYS A 204 16.22 19.79 -23.40
CA LYS A 204 15.39 20.68 -22.61
C LYS A 204 14.68 21.59 -23.61
N LEU A 205 13.36 21.53 -23.68
CA LEU A 205 12.56 22.55 -24.34
C LEU A 205 12.99 23.89 -23.75
N SER A 206 13.82 24.62 -24.48
CA SER A 206 14.12 26.01 -24.19
C SER A 206 12.78 26.72 -24.26
N LYS A 207 12.29 27.15 -23.10
CA LYS A 207 11.14 28.04 -23.04
C LYS A 207 11.52 29.29 -23.83
N VAL A 208 10.90 29.48 -24.99
CA VAL A 208 10.80 30.78 -25.66
C VAL A 208 9.62 31.50 -25.02
#